data_AF-A0A523RHE3-F1
#
_entry.id   AF-A0A523RHE3-F1
#
_cell.length_a   1.000
_cell.length_b   1.000
_cell.length_c   1.000
_cell.angle_alpha   90.00
_cell.angle_beta   90.00
_cell.angle_gamma   90.00
#
_symmetry.space_group_name_H-M   'P 1'
#
loop_
_entity.id
_entity.type
_entity.pdbx_description
1 polymer ?
#
loop_
_entity_poly.entity_id
_entity_poly.type
_entity_poly.pdbx_seq_one_letter_code
_entity_poly.pdbx_strand_id
1 'polypeptide(L)' 'MHEVELATRVLKALHQISADRGARILEVNLRVGEINEPSSLRLWLKKLGGDEFNSTGFNIVRVP' A
#
# COMPACT_ATOMS: atom_id res chain seq x y z
N MET A 1 0.49 0.27 -15.67
CA MET A 1 1.54 1.22 -15.22
C MET A 1 1.06 2.08 -14.06
N HIS A 2 -0.20 2.55 -14.10
CA HIS A 2 -0.78 3.44 -13.08
C HIS A 2 -0.76 2.86 -11.65
N GLU A 3 -1.13 1.59 -11.48
CA GLU A 3 -1.21 0.92 -10.17
C GLU A 3 0.18 0.66 -9.57
N VAL A 4 1.20 0.49 -10.40
CA VAL A 4 2.60 0.35 -9.99
C VAL A 4 3.10 1.67 -9.40
N GLU A 5 2.77 2.78 -10.06
CA GLU A 5 3.14 4.11 -9.59
C GLU A 5 2.40 4.47 -8.30
N LEU A 6 1.10 4.15 -8.23
CA LEU A 6 0.31 4.32 -7.02
C LEU A 6 0.86 3.48 -5.86
N ALA A 7 1.17 2.20 -6.10
CA ALA A 7 1.79 1.33 -5.10
C ALA A 7 3.11 1.90 -4.58
N THR A 8 3.97 2.38 -5.48
CA THR A 8 5.26 3.01 -5.12
C THR A 8 5.06 4.23 -4.21
N ARG A 9 4.10 5.10 -4.55
CA ARG A 9 3.78 6.29 -3.74
C ARG A 9 3.26 5.90 -2.36
N VAL A 10 2.39 4.90 -2.28
CA VAL A 10 1.85 4.38 -1.01
C VAL A 10 2.98 3.79 -0.15
N LEU A 11 3.83 2.93 -0.72
CA LEU A 11 4.94 2.33 0.02
C LEU A 11 5.93 3.36 0.54
N LYS A 12 6.23 4.40 -0.25
CA LYS A 12 7.09 5.50 0.21
C LYS A 12 6.49 6.21 1.44
N ALA A 13 5.19 6.47 1.43
CA ALA A 13 4.50 7.08 2.56
C ALA A 13 4.51 6.16 3.79
N LEU A 14 4.27 4.87 3.60
CA LEU A 14 4.31 3.86 4.67
C LEU A 14 5.71 3.74 5.28
N HIS A 15 6.75 3.71 4.45
CA HIS A 15 8.14 3.67 4.91
C HIS A 15 8.47 4.90 5.77
N GLN A 16 8.05 6.09 5.33
CA GLN A 16 8.27 7.31 6.09
C GLN A 16 7.53 7.30 7.43
N ILE A 17 6.28 6.85 7.47
CA ILE A 17 5.52 6.70 8.73
C ILE A 17 6.20 5.69 9.66
N SER A 18 6.65 4.56 9.12
CA SER A 18 7.37 3.52 9.86
C SER A 18 8.66 4.06 10.48
N ALA A 19 9.45 4.79 9.69
CA ALA A 19 10.71 5.41 10.12
C ALA A 19 10.49 6.49 11.19
N ASP A 20 9.52 7.39 10.97
CA ASP A 20 9.23 8.50 11.89
C ASP A 20 8.71 8.01 13.25
N ARG A 21 8.01 6.87 13.26
CA ARG A 21 7.44 6.28 14.47
C ARG A 21 8.33 5.20 15.09
N GLY A 22 9.37 4.76 14.39
CA GLY A 22 10.18 3.59 14.79
C GLY A 22 9.32 2.33 14.97
N ALA A 23 8.25 2.18 14.19
CA ALA A 23 7.21 1.19 14.44
C ALA A 23 6.86 0.41 13.17
N ARG A 24 6.67 -0.91 13.33
CA ARG A 24 6.24 -1.78 12.24
C ARG A 24 4.78 -1.56 11.90
N ILE A 25 4.46 -1.53 10.61
CA ILE A 25 3.08 -1.40 10.12
C ILE A 25 2.41 -2.78 10.04
N LEU A 26 1.36 -2.96 10.84
CA LEU A 26 0.58 -4.20 10.89
C LEU A 26 -0.58 -4.20 9.88
N GLU A 27 -1.31 -3.09 9.78
CA GLU A 27 -2.45 -2.95 8.88
C GLU A 27 -2.48 -1.58 8.21
N VAL A 28 -2.94 -1.56 6.96
CA VAL A 28 -3.09 -0.38 6.12
C VAL A 28 -4.48 -0.39 5.51
N ASN A 29 -5.26 0.65 5.82
CA ASN A 29 -6.58 0.87 5.25
C ASN A 29 -6.48 1.94 4.15
N LEU A 30 -6.66 1.54 2.89
CA LEU A 30 -6.60 2.41 1.72
C LEU A 30 -7.98 2.59 1.11
N ARG A 31 -8.28 3.84 0.75
CA ARG A 31 -9.44 4.18 -0.08
C ARG A 31 -8.95 4.63 -1.44
N VAL A 32 -9.46 4.02 -2.49
CA VAL A 32 -9.05 4.32 -3.88
C VAL A 32 -10.26 4.70 -4.71
N GLY A 33 -10.11 5.71 -5.58
CA GLY A 33 -11.19 6.15 -6.47
C GLY A 33 -11.55 5.10 -7.51
N GLU A 34 -12.73 5.23 -8.14
CA GLU A 34 -13.33 4.22 -9.02
C GLU A 34 -12.42 3.71 -10.15
N ILE A 35 -11.58 4.60 -10.70
CA ILE A 35 -10.66 4.27 -11.80
C ILE A 35 -9.56 3.27 -11.42
N ASN A 36 -9.34 3.04 -10.12
CA ASN A 36 -8.29 2.17 -9.63
C ASN A 36 -8.79 0.75 -9.39
N GLU A 37 -7.93 -0.23 -9.65
CA GLU A 37 -8.20 -1.63 -9.40
C GLU A 37 -7.58 -2.10 -8.06
N PRO A 38 -8.39 -2.32 -6.99
CA PRO A 38 -7.88 -2.67 -5.66
C PRO A 38 -7.03 -3.95 -5.65
N SER A 39 -7.43 -4.96 -6.43
CA SER A 39 -6.73 -6.25 -6.51
C SER A 39 -5.33 -6.08 -7.12
N SER A 40 -5.23 -5.31 -8.21
CA SER A 40 -3.96 -4.99 -8.85
C SER A 40 -3.07 -4.18 -7.93
N LEU A 41 -3.62 -3.17 -7.25
CA LEU A 41 -2.87 -2.36 -6.29
C LEU A 41 -2.33 -3.22 -5.12
N ARG A 42 -3.17 -4.10 -4.55
CA ARG A 42 -2.76 -5.04 -3.50
C ARG A 42 -1.59 -5.93 -3.93
N LEU A 43 -1.66 -6.46 -5.15
CA LEU A 43 -0.59 -7.30 -5.70
C LEU A 43 0.73 -6.52 -5.77
N TRP A 44 0.70 -5.29 -6.29
CA TRP A 44 1.89 -4.45 -6.39
C TRP A 44 2.42 -3.99 -5.04
N LEU A 45 1.55 -3.68 -4.07
CA LEU A 45 1.97 -3.34 -2.70
C LEU A 45 2.74 -4.48 -2.04
N LYS A 46 2.26 -5.72 -2.18
CA LYS A 46 2.97 -6.90 -1.66
C LYS A 46 4.26 -7.19 -2.42
N LYS A 47 4.23 -7.05 -3.75
CA LYS A 47 5.39 -7.37 -4.60
C LYS A 47 6.53 -6.36 -4.45
N LEU A 48 6.20 -5.06 -4.38
CA LEU A 48 7.19 -3.98 -4.27
C LEU A 48 7.59 -3.69 -2.82
N GLY A 49 6.69 -3.93 -1.86
CA GLY A 49 6.96 -3.72 -0.45
C GLY A 49 7.94 -4.73 0.16
N GLY A 50 8.19 -5.85 -0.51
CA GLY A 50 9.16 -6.86 -0.09
C GLY A 50 8.94 -7.32 1.35
N ASP A 51 10.01 -7.69 2.03
CA ASP A 51 9.97 -8.21 3.40
C ASP A 51 9.48 -7.19 4.43
N GLU A 52 9.67 -5.89 4.17
CA GLU A 52 9.24 -4.80 5.06
C GLU A 52 7.72 -4.80 5.26
N PHE A 53 6.96 -5.07 4.20
CA PHE A 53 5.48 -5.02 4.21
C PHE A 53 4.81 -6.36 3.91
N ASN A 54 5.56 -7.47 3.83
CA ASN A 54 5.01 -8.78 3.46
C ASN A 54 3.93 -9.27 4.43
N SER A 55 4.10 -8.95 5.72
CA SER A 55 3.16 -9.28 6.79
C SER A 55 2.02 -8.26 6.96
N THR A 56 2.07 -7.14 6.25
CA THR A 56 1.13 -6.03 6.47
C THR A 56 -0.22 -6.35 5.83
N GLY A 57 -1.29 -6.21 6.61
CA GLY A 57 -2.66 -6.37 6.14
C GLY A 57 -3.11 -5.17 5.31
N PHE A 58 -3.25 -5.34 3.99
CA PHE A 58 -3.75 -4.28 3.10
C PHE A 58 -5.26 -4.42 2.86
N ASN A 59 -6.04 -3.60 3.57
CA ASN A 59 -7.47 -3.45 3.35
C ASN A 59 -7.71 -2.29 2.37
N ILE A 60 -8.14 -2.60 1.14
CA ILE A 60 -8.29 -1.61 0.07
C ILE A 60 -9.76 -1.58 -0.33
N VAL A 61 -10.39 -0.43 -0.13
CA VAL A 61 -11.80 -0.19 -0.44
C VAL A 61 -11.90 0.80 -1.60
N ARG A 62 -12.68 0.44 -2.61
CA ARG A 62 -13.03 1.36 -3.70
C ARG A 62 -14.11 2.34 -3.21
N VAL A 63 -13.91 3.62 -3.49
CA VAL A 63 -14.89 4.68 -3.21
C VAL A 63 -15.32 5.35 -4.51
N PRO A 64 -16.59 5.80 -4.61
CA PRO A 64 -17.05 6.66 -5.70
C PRO A 64 -16.21 7.93 -5.84
#